data_AF-A0A7R9BKU2-F1
#
_entry.id   AF-A0A7R9BKU2-F1
#
_cell.length_a   1.000
_cell.length_b   1.000
_cell.length_c   1.000
_cell.angle_alpha   90.00
_cell.angle_beta   90.00
_cell.angle_gamma   90.00
#
_symmetry.space_group_name_H-M   'P 1'
#
loop_
_entity.id
_entity.type
_entity.pdbx_description
1 polymer ?
#
loop_
_entity_poly.entity_id
_entity_poly.type
_entity_poly.pdbx_seq_one_letter_code
_entity_poly.pdbx_strand_id
1 'polypeptide(L)'
;MAYLECIGCTLLAFGPPLAMFLVTIASDPIRIIIMIVSAFFWLMSLLATGIVWFAVVPLRTTLEFGVVFSIIFQEVFRFLLYLVIRKAEKGLQMVADGHTILADNHRDMMAYVCGFGYGVMSGAFGFVNVVRDCWGPGTVGLRGNPIEFFPTSAALALSMILLHTCWGVIFFHSLTERRYVGVVAVVVSHFIVSGLTFLNSLTPPLYYITIPVAYVVLIIFAILSFRIAGGSIAGLSAAATRKPPTTLEVDAGDDSATVDNDDGGFRQRQMSRNASDEVVDPDSRRNRSSAAML
;
A
#
# COMPACT_ATOMS: atom_id res chain seq x y z
N MET A 1 24.30 22.22 -18.36
CA MET A 1 24.41 20.74 -18.38
C MET A 1 24.07 20.13 -17.02
N ALA A 2 24.76 20.49 -15.93
CA ALA A 2 24.50 19.91 -14.60
C ALA A 2 23.05 20.08 -14.08
N TYR A 3 22.43 21.26 -14.24
CA TYR A 3 21.03 21.47 -13.81
C TYR A 3 20.02 20.57 -14.55
N LEU A 4 20.21 20.35 -15.86
CA LEU A 4 19.32 19.49 -16.64
C LEU A 4 19.50 18.01 -16.24
N GLU A 5 20.74 17.58 -16.01
CA GLU A 5 21.04 16.26 -15.47
C GLU A 5 20.40 16.04 -14.10
N CYS A 6 20.51 17.02 -13.21
CA CYS A 6 19.99 16.93 -11.85
C CYS A 6 18.45 16.94 -11.80
N ILE A 7 17.80 17.77 -12.63
CA ILE A 7 16.34 17.73 -12.83
C ILE A 7 15.93 16.38 -13.42
N GLY A 8 16.65 15.88 -14.44
CA GLY A 8 16.39 14.57 -15.04
C GLY A 8 16.51 13.42 -14.04
N CYS A 9 17.55 13.41 -13.21
CA CYS A 9 17.75 12.41 -12.17
C CYS A 9 16.69 12.50 -11.05
N THR A 10 16.29 13.71 -10.67
CA THR A 10 15.22 13.93 -9.67
C THR A 10 13.87 13.43 -10.20
N LEU A 11 13.54 13.74 -11.45
CA LEU A 11 12.33 13.25 -12.11
C LEU A 11 12.36 11.74 -12.37
N LEU A 12 13.54 11.16 -12.64
CA LEU A 12 13.68 9.72 -12.73
C LEU A 12 13.38 9.04 -11.39
N ALA A 13 13.95 9.54 -10.29
CA ALA A 13 13.76 8.95 -8.96
C ALA A 13 12.34 9.15 -8.42
N PHE A 14 11.79 10.37 -8.51
CA PHE A 14 10.55 10.76 -7.83
C PHE A 14 9.37 11.05 -8.78
N GLY A 15 9.56 11.08 -10.09
CA GLY A 15 8.48 11.31 -11.05
C GLY A 15 7.39 10.23 -10.98
N PRO A 16 7.71 8.93 -11.11
CA PRO A 16 6.70 7.89 -10.97
C PRO A 16 6.05 7.86 -9.56
N PRO A 17 6.81 7.97 -8.45
CA PRO A 17 6.21 8.10 -7.13
C PRO A 17 5.28 9.30 -6.98
N LEU A 18 5.64 10.47 -7.54
CA LEU A 18 4.79 11.66 -7.53
C LEU A 18 3.49 11.42 -8.30
N ALA A 19 3.55 10.79 -9.46
CA ALA A 19 2.35 10.42 -10.23
C ALA A 19 1.46 9.45 -9.43
N MET A 20 2.05 8.44 -8.80
CA MET A 20 1.32 7.51 -7.92
C MET A 20 0.65 8.25 -6.77
N PHE A 21 1.36 9.16 -6.09
CA PHE A 21 0.81 9.97 -5.01
C PHE A 21 -0.39 10.82 -5.47
N LEU A 22 -0.22 11.60 -6.55
CA LEU A 22 -1.25 12.50 -7.06
C LEU A 22 -2.50 11.77 -7.55
N VAL A 23 -2.34 10.63 -8.23
CA VAL A 23 -3.45 9.88 -8.82
C VAL A 23 -4.17 9.00 -7.80
N THR A 24 -3.48 8.41 -6.83
CA THR A 24 -4.06 7.37 -5.97
C THR A 24 -4.21 7.76 -4.50
N ILE A 25 -3.34 8.62 -3.97
CA ILE A 25 -3.25 8.92 -2.52
C ILE A 25 -3.86 10.29 -2.22
N ALA A 26 -3.58 11.30 -3.05
CA ALA A 26 -3.95 12.69 -2.78
C ALA A 26 -5.47 12.94 -2.70
N SER A 27 -6.29 12.06 -3.27
CA SER A 27 -7.75 12.18 -3.26
C SER A 27 -8.40 11.90 -1.90
N ASP A 28 -7.69 11.24 -0.97
CA ASP A 28 -8.25 10.78 0.30
C ASP A 28 -7.30 11.15 1.46
N PRO A 29 -7.71 12.04 2.38
CA PRO A 29 -6.85 12.49 3.48
C PRO A 29 -6.45 11.35 4.42
N ILE A 30 -7.25 10.28 4.55
CA ILE A 30 -6.90 9.13 5.39
C ILE A 30 -5.66 8.42 4.83
N ARG A 31 -5.58 8.30 3.49
CA ARG A 31 -4.41 7.71 2.82
C ARG A 31 -3.16 8.55 3.02
N ILE A 32 -3.29 9.88 3.00
CA ILE A 32 -2.17 10.79 3.27
C ILE A 32 -1.65 10.60 4.70
N ILE A 33 -2.54 10.53 5.69
CA ILE A 33 -2.17 10.32 7.10
C ILE A 33 -1.43 8.99 7.26
N ILE A 34 -1.95 7.91 6.68
CA ILE A 34 -1.35 6.57 6.77
C ILE A 34 0.01 6.51 6.07
N MET A 35 0.16 7.18 4.92
CA MET A 35 1.45 7.32 4.24
C MET A 35 2.49 8.00 5.12
N ILE A 36 2.13 9.11 5.79
CA ILE A 36 3.03 9.86 6.68
C ILE A 36 3.42 9.00 7.89
N VAL A 37 2.46 8.29 8.50
CA VAL A 37 2.75 7.35 9.60
C VAL A 37 3.72 6.26 9.15
N SER A 38 3.53 5.69 7.97
CA SER A 38 4.43 4.68 7.42
C SER A 38 5.85 5.22 7.22
N ALA A 39 5.99 6.41 6.62
CA ALA A 39 7.27 7.08 6.44
C ALA A 39 7.98 7.35 7.79
N PHE A 40 7.23 7.74 8.82
CA PHE A 40 7.75 7.91 10.17
C PHE A 40 8.25 6.60 10.78
N PHE A 41 7.52 5.49 10.61
CA PHE A 41 7.98 4.16 11.06
C PHE A 41 9.27 3.73 10.36
N TRP A 42 9.43 4.04 9.09
CA TRP A 42 10.70 3.81 8.39
C TRP A 42 11.85 4.62 9.03
N LEU A 43 11.64 5.90 9.33
CA LEU A 43 12.67 6.73 10.00
C LEU A 43 13.01 6.20 11.40
N MET A 44 12.03 5.75 12.18
CA MET A 44 12.28 5.14 13.48
C MET A 44 13.13 3.86 13.36
N SER A 45 12.93 3.08 12.30
CA SER A 45 13.74 1.88 12.05
C SER A 45 15.21 2.22 11.77
N LEU A 46 15.47 3.29 11.01
CA LEU A 46 16.84 3.79 10.81
C LEU A 46 17.43 4.43 12.06
N LEU A 47 16.62 5.12 12.87
CA LEU A 47 17.06 5.64 14.16
C LEU A 47 17.51 4.50 15.09
N ALA A 48 16.70 3.45 15.22
CA ALA A 48 17.05 2.26 16.01
C ALA A 48 18.35 1.62 15.50
N THR A 49 18.50 1.52 14.18
CA THR A 49 19.73 1.04 13.55
C THR A 49 20.92 1.94 13.88
N GLY A 50 20.75 3.26 13.82
CA GLY A 50 21.77 4.24 14.16
C GLY A 50 22.23 4.14 15.62
N ILE A 51 21.30 3.86 16.55
CA ILE A 51 21.61 3.61 17.96
C ILE A 51 22.46 2.34 18.10
N VAL A 52 22.11 1.25 17.41
CA VAL A 52 22.89 0.00 17.45
C VAL A 52 24.27 0.18 16.83
N TRP A 53 24.36 0.82 15.66
CA TRP A 53 25.63 1.13 15.02
C TRP A 53 26.50 2.03 15.90
N PHE A 54 25.92 3.02 16.58
CA PHE A 54 26.64 3.85 17.55
C PHE A 54 27.08 3.02 18.78
N ALA A 55 26.24 2.17 19.35
CA ALA A 55 26.62 1.38 20.52
C ALA A 55 27.77 0.40 20.25
N VAL A 56 27.83 -0.21 19.06
CA VAL A 56 28.82 -1.25 18.72
C VAL A 56 30.07 -0.63 18.07
N VAL A 57 30.90 0.03 18.89
CA VAL A 57 32.15 0.71 18.47
C VAL A 57 33.05 -0.12 17.54
N PRO A 58 33.39 -1.40 17.83
CA PRO A 58 34.35 -2.14 17.00
C PRO A 58 33.83 -2.50 15.60
N LEU A 59 32.51 -2.51 15.36
CA LEU A 59 31.91 -2.86 14.06
C LEU A 59 31.45 -1.64 13.27
N ARG A 60 31.71 -0.41 13.76
CA ARG A 60 31.33 0.82 13.05
C ARG A 60 31.99 0.95 11.67
N THR A 61 33.17 0.37 11.49
CA THR A 61 33.93 0.39 10.23
C THR A 61 33.42 -0.60 9.18
N THR A 62 32.60 -1.58 9.59
CA THR A 62 32.03 -2.60 8.70
C THR A 62 30.64 -2.15 8.24
N LEU A 63 30.56 -1.55 7.04
CA LEU A 63 29.29 -1.09 6.46
C LEU A 63 28.25 -2.21 6.35
N GLU A 64 28.70 -3.44 6.09
CA GLU A 64 27.86 -4.63 5.98
C GLU A 64 27.05 -4.87 7.26
N PHE A 65 27.67 -4.67 8.43
CA PHE A 65 26.99 -4.80 9.71
C PHE A 65 25.84 -3.80 9.82
N GLY A 66 26.09 -2.53 9.50
CA GLY A 66 25.05 -1.49 9.53
C GLY A 66 23.87 -1.83 8.62
N VAL A 67 24.14 -2.32 7.40
CA VAL A 67 23.10 -2.68 6.43
C VAL A 67 22.29 -3.89 6.90
N VAL A 68 22.92 -4.93 7.45
CA VAL A 68 22.19 -6.13 7.92
C VAL A 68 21.20 -5.75 9.03
N PHE A 69 21.65 -5.00 10.03
CA PHE A 69 20.77 -4.55 11.11
C PHE A 69 19.70 -3.58 10.62
N SER A 70 20.03 -2.71 9.65
CA SER A 70 19.04 -1.78 9.09
C SER A 70 17.88 -2.52 8.43
N ILE A 71 18.16 -3.58 7.68
CA ILE A 71 17.13 -4.38 7.02
C ILE A 71 16.26 -5.09 8.06
N ILE A 72 16.87 -5.69 9.09
CA ILE A 72 16.13 -6.37 10.16
C ILE A 72 15.19 -5.38 10.87
N PHE A 73 15.69 -4.21 11.29
CA PHE A 73 14.85 -3.20 11.92
C PHE A 73 13.77 -2.69 10.97
N GLN A 74 14.09 -2.46 9.69
CA GLN A 74 13.10 -2.04 8.71
C GLN A 74 11.95 -3.06 8.54
N GLU A 75 12.24 -4.37 8.54
CA GLU A 75 11.20 -5.40 8.45
C GLU A 75 10.41 -5.57 9.75
N VAL A 76 11.06 -5.45 10.91
CA VAL A 76 10.39 -5.45 12.22
C VAL A 76 9.45 -4.25 12.35
N PHE A 77 9.89 -3.05 11.99
CA PHE A 77 9.04 -1.87 12.02
C PHE A 77 7.91 -1.93 11.01
N ARG A 78 8.09 -2.60 9.86
CA ARG A 78 6.99 -2.89 8.92
C ARG A 78 5.94 -3.81 9.55
N PHE A 79 6.36 -4.81 10.31
CA PHE A 79 5.45 -5.64 11.10
C PHE A 79 4.71 -4.84 12.18
N LEU A 80 5.41 -3.96 12.90
CA LEU A 80 4.78 -3.06 13.89
C LEU A 80 3.76 -2.12 13.23
N LEU A 81 4.11 -1.57 12.07
CA LEU A 81 3.20 -0.74 11.27
C LEU A 81 1.94 -1.52 10.90
N TYR A 82 2.07 -2.77 10.43
CA TYR A 82 0.92 -3.63 10.17
C TYR A 82 0.01 -3.75 11.41
N LEU A 83 0.56 -4.02 12.59
CA LEU A 83 -0.23 -4.12 13.83
C LEU A 83 -0.96 -2.82 14.17
N VAL A 84 -0.30 -1.67 14.02
CA VAL A 84 -0.88 -0.36 14.27
C VAL A 84 -2.03 -0.08 13.31
N ILE A 85 -1.84 -0.32 12.01
CA ILE A 85 -2.88 -0.12 10.99
C ILE A 85 -4.07 -1.04 11.23
N ARG A 86 -3.85 -2.32 11.54
CA ARG A 86 -4.94 -3.26 11.86
C ARG A 86 -5.72 -2.88 13.10
N LYS A 87 -5.05 -2.29 14.09
CA LYS A 87 -5.70 -1.77 15.30
C LYS A 87 -6.51 -0.50 14.98
N ALA A 88 -5.98 0.39 14.15
CA ALA A 88 -6.67 1.60 13.70
C ALA A 88 -7.91 1.26 12.86
N GLU A 89 -7.82 0.33 11.91
CA GLU A 89 -8.95 -0.14 11.09
C GLU A 89 -10.10 -0.65 11.96
N LYS A 90 -9.79 -1.51 12.95
CA LYS A 90 -10.79 -2.04 13.89
C LYS A 90 -11.43 -0.93 14.73
N GLY A 91 -10.61 -0.01 15.24
CA GLY A 91 -11.09 1.12 16.03
C GLY A 91 -12.03 2.02 15.24
N LEU A 92 -11.71 2.29 13.97
CA LEU A 92 -12.54 3.11 13.10
C LEU A 92 -13.86 2.41 12.74
N GLN A 93 -13.82 1.10 12.47
CA GLN A 93 -15.02 0.30 12.18
C GLN A 93 -15.98 0.17 13.36
N MET A 94 -15.48 0.26 14.60
CA MET A 94 -16.33 0.24 15.80
C MET A 94 -17.06 1.57 16.05
N VAL A 95 -16.55 2.67 15.49
CA VAL A 95 -17.10 4.02 15.69
C VAL A 95 -17.93 4.48 14.50
N ALA A 96 -17.64 3.98 13.29
CA ALA A 96 -18.44 4.22 12.11
C ALA A 96 -19.51 3.13 11.97
N ASP A 97 -20.78 3.48 12.13
CA ASP A 97 -21.95 2.58 12.07
C ASP A 97 -22.07 1.84 10.72
N GLY A 98 -21.32 0.74 10.54
CA GLY A 98 -21.74 -0.41 9.74
C GLY A 98 -21.85 -0.27 8.22
N HIS A 99 -21.10 0.62 7.54
CA HIS A 99 -20.98 0.55 6.08
C HIS A 99 -19.93 -0.50 5.66
N THR A 100 -20.34 -1.77 5.73
CA THR A 100 -19.50 -2.98 5.63
C THR A 100 -19.58 -3.67 4.26
N ILE A 101 -19.43 -2.95 3.14
CA ILE A 101 -19.55 -3.59 1.80
C ILE A 101 -18.27 -3.52 0.94
N LEU A 102 -17.22 -2.77 1.31
CA LEU A 102 -15.98 -2.68 0.50
C LEU A 102 -14.68 -2.95 1.30
N ALA A 103 -14.73 -3.84 2.30
CA ALA A 103 -13.65 -4.03 3.27
C ALA A 103 -12.33 -4.59 2.68
N ASP A 104 -12.37 -5.40 1.62
CA ASP A 104 -11.14 -6.00 1.06
C ASP A 104 -10.35 -5.03 0.16
N ASN A 105 -11.03 -4.29 -0.73
CA ASN A 105 -10.37 -3.27 -1.56
C ASN A 105 -9.69 -2.19 -0.71
N HIS A 106 -10.27 -1.89 0.47
CA HIS A 106 -9.69 -0.92 1.39
C HIS A 106 -8.39 -1.44 2.03
N ARG A 107 -8.30 -2.74 2.37
CA ARG A 107 -7.11 -3.32 3.01
C ARG A 107 -5.90 -3.35 2.08
N ASP A 108 -6.10 -3.76 0.85
CA ASP A 108 -5.01 -3.77 -0.14
C ASP A 108 -4.55 -2.35 -0.47
N MET A 109 -5.49 -1.39 -0.52
CA MET A 109 -5.17 0.04 -0.65
C MET A 109 -4.33 0.52 0.55
N MET A 110 -4.67 0.15 1.79
CA MET A 110 -3.88 0.53 2.96
C MET A 110 -2.48 -0.09 2.96
N ALA A 111 -2.35 -1.35 2.55
CA ALA A 111 -1.07 -2.00 2.38
C ALA A 111 -0.19 -1.31 1.32
N TYR A 112 -0.81 -0.94 0.19
CA TYR A 112 -0.18 -0.16 -0.87
C TYR A 112 0.30 1.21 -0.37
N VAL A 113 -0.56 1.98 0.30
CA VAL A 113 -0.22 3.30 0.84
C VAL A 113 0.89 3.21 1.88
N CYS A 114 0.86 2.19 2.75
CA CYS A 114 1.92 1.92 3.71
C CYS A 114 3.24 1.62 2.99
N GLY A 115 3.25 0.68 2.05
CA GLY A 115 4.45 0.35 1.27
C GLY A 115 5.02 1.57 0.53
N PHE A 116 4.15 2.37 -0.07
CA PHE A 116 4.51 3.60 -0.77
C PHE A 116 5.18 4.63 0.15
N GLY A 117 4.60 4.91 1.33
CA GLY A 117 5.21 5.82 2.31
C GLY A 117 6.58 5.35 2.81
N TYR A 118 6.72 4.05 3.05
CA TYR A 118 8.00 3.40 3.40
C TYR A 118 9.03 3.61 2.28
N GLY A 119 8.62 3.38 1.03
CA GLY A 119 9.45 3.52 -0.15
C GLY A 119 9.90 4.95 -0.40
N VAL A 120 8.98 5.92 -0.41
CA VAL A 120 9.29 7.34 -0.63
C VAL A 120 10.30 7.83 0.38
N MET A 121 10.14 7.50 1.67
CA MET A 121 11.08 7.92 2.70
C MET A 121 12.45 7.24 2.51
N SER A 122 12.48 5.95 2.17
CA SER A 122 13.73 5.25 1.84
C SER A 122 14.46 5.87 0.65
N GLY A 123 13.73 6.18 -0.43
CA GLY A 123 14.30 6.83 -1.61
C GLY A 123 14.78 8.24 -1.32
N ALA A 124 14.00 9.03 -0.57
CA ALA A 124 14.39 10.37 -0.13
C ALA A 124 15.68 10.35 0.69
N PHE A 125 15.75 9.51 1.72
CA PHE A 125 16.95 9.40 2.56
C PHE A 125 18.17 8.91 1.77
N GLY A 126 17.97 7.96 0.85
CA GLY A 126 19.04 7.41 0.02
C GLY A 126 19.55 8.36 -1.08
N PHE A 127 18.72 9.29 -1.55
CA PHE A 127 19.04 10.08 -2.75
C PHE A 127 19.15 11.60 -2.53
N VAL A 128 18.57 12.18 -1.47
CA VAL A 128 18.53 13.66 -1.31
C VAL A 128 19.94 14.28 -1.23
N ASN A 129 20.89 13.57 -0.62
CA ASN A 129 22.29 14.03 -0.55
C ASN A 129 22.95 14.03 -1.93
N VAL A 130 22.62 13.05 -2.77
CA VAL A 130 23.10 12.97 -4.16
C VAL A 130 22.48 14.09 -5.00
N VAL A 131 21.20 14.41 -4.79
CA VAL A 131 20.53 15.54 -5.45
C VAL A 131 21.21 16.87 -5.11
N ARG A 132 21.55 17.08 -3.83
CA ARG A 132 22.30 18.27 -3.40
C ARG A 132 23.62 18.39 -4.16
N ASP A 133 24.32 17.28 -4.31
CA ASP A 133 25.64 17.27 -4.95
C ASP A 133 25.55 17.47 -6.48
N CYS A 134 24.44 17.08 -7.14
CA CYS A 134 24.23 17.36 -8.56
C CYS A 134 23.78 18.79 -8.89
N TRP A 135 23.40 19.59 -7.89
CA TRP A 135 23.03 21.00 -8.10
C TRP A 135 24.24 21.91 -8.35
N GLY A 136 25.46 21.39 -8.15
CA GLY A 136 26.71 22.10 -8.43
C GLY A 136 27.05 22.18 -9.92
N PRO A 137 27.99 23.06 -10.32
CA PRO A 137 28.39 23.22 -11.72
C PRO A 137 29.22 22.05 -12.27
N GLY A 138 29.71 21.15 -11.41
CA GLY A 138 30.55 20.01 -11.79
C GLY A 138 29.81 18.68 -11.76
N THR A 139 30.26 17.73 -12.58
CA THR A 139 29.80 16.33 -12.54
C THR A 139 30.88 15.41 -11.94
N VAL A 140 30.50 14.19 -11.57
CA VAL A 140 31.43 13.16 -11.11
C VAL A 140 32.38 12.75 -12.25
N GLY A 141 33.62 12.37 -11.92
CA GLY A 141 34.58 11.88 -12.93
C GLY A 141 36.02 12.33 -12.75
N LEU A 142 36.26 13.44 -12.05
CA LEU A 142 37.60 14.04 -11.90
C LEU A 142 38.64 13.13 -11.22
N ARG A 143 38.21 12.12 -10.45
CA ARG A 143 39.09 11.16 -9.75
C ARG A 143 38.91 9.71 -10.23
N GLY A 144 38.48 9.51 -11.48
CA GLY A 144 38.25 8.17 -12.03
C GLY A 144 36.95 7.50 -11.55
N ASN A 145 36.06 8.25 -10.89
CA ASN A 145 34.70 7.78 -10.61
C ASN A 145 33.89 7.72 -11.92
N PRO A 146 32.95 6.78 -12.08
CA PRO A 146 32.15 6.70 -13.29
C PRO A 146 31.24 7.91 -13.44
N ILE A 147 31.03 8.37 -14.67
CA ILE A 147 30.16 9.50 -15.01
C ILE A 147 28.68 9.18 -14.76
N GLU A 148 28.32 7.89 -14.74
CA GLU A 148 26.97 7.37 -14.60
C GLU A 148 26.46 7.36 -13.14
N PHE A 149 27.20 7.90 -12.18
CA PHE A 149 26.85 7.84 -10.76
C PHE A 149 25.48 8.46 -10.44
N PHE A 150 25.19 9.65 -10.98
CA PHE A 150 23.92 10.34 -10.74
C PHE A 150 22.71 9.57 -11.30
N PRO A 151 22.66 9.19 -12.59
CA PRO A 151 21.54 8.43 -13.13
C PRO A 151 21.40 7.04 -12.50
N THR A 152 22.51 6.38 -12.16
CA THR A 152 22.51 5.08 -11.47
C THR A 152 21.88 5.21 -10.07
N SER A 153 22.26 6.23 -9.32
CA SER A 153 21.71 6.50 -7.98
C SER A 153 20.21 6.81 -8.05
N ALA A 154 19.78 7.59 -9.04
CA ALA A 154 18.37 7.89 -9.26
C ALA A 154 17.55 6.63 -9.63
N ALA A 155 18.07 5.77 -10.52
CA ALA A 155 17.42 4.52 -10.90
C ALA A 155 17.30 3.56 -9.71
N LEU A 156 18.36 3.43 -8.88
CA LEU A 156 18.30 2.63 -7.67
C LEU A 156 17.31 3.18 -6.65
N ALA A 157 17.25 4.50 -6.47
CA ALA A 157 16.27 5.14 -5.61
C ALA A 157 14.83 4.84 -6.06
N LEU A 158 14.54 4.99 -7.35
CA LEU A 158 13.23 4.61 -7.92
C LEU A 158 12.94 3.12 -7.66
N SER A 159 13.92 2.25 -7.92
CA SER A 159 13.75 0.81 -7.73
C SER A 159 13.40 0.45 -6.28
N MET A 160 14.06 1.08 -5.30
CA MET A 160 13.78 0.89 -3.88
C MET A 160 12.40 1.41 -3.48
N ILE A 161 11.98 2.58 -4.00
CA ILE A 161 10.64 3.14 -3.73
C ILE A 161 9.55 2.16 -4.21
N LEU A 162 9.67 1.67 -5.45
CA LEU A 162 8.71 0.75 -6.03
C LEU A 162 8.75 -0.64 -5.39
N LEU A 163 9.94 -1.14 -5.03
CA LEU A 163 10.10 -2.40 -4.30
C LEU A 163 9.44 -2.33 -2.93
N HIS A 164 9.67 -1.28 -2.15
CA HIS A 164 8.98 -1.10 -0.87
C HIS A 164 7.46 -1.02 -1.00
N THR A 165 6.98 -0.43 -2.11
CA THR A 165 5.55 -0.41 -2.42
C THR A 165 5.03 -1.83 -2.66
N CYS A 166 5.70 -2.62 -3.49
CA CYS A 166 5.32 -4.01 -3.77
C CYS A 166 5.46 -4.92 -2.54
N TRP A 167 6.56 -4.76 -1.80
CA TRP A 167 6.83 -5.47 -0.54
C TRP A 167 5.76 -5.17 0.50
N GLY A 168 5.31 -3.91 0.63
CA GLY A 168 4.22 -3.55 1.53
C GLY A 168 2.94 -4.35 1.25
N VAL A 169 2.51 -4.40 -0.02
CA VAL A 169 1.33 -5.17 -0.46
C VAL A 169 1.50 -6.65 -0.14
N ILE A 170 2.61 -7.27 -0.56
CA ILE A 170 2.86 -8.70 -0.35
C ILE A 170 2.95 -9.04 1.13
N PHE A 171 3.63 -8.21 1.92
CA PHE A 171 3.85 -8.43 3.35
C PHE A 171 2.53 -8.37 4.13
N PHE A 172 1.71 -7.34 3.91
CA PHE A 172 0.43 -7.17 4.61
C PHE A 172 -0.57 -8.27 4.22
N HIS A 173 -0.64 -8.62 2.94
CA HIS A 173 -1.48 -9.71 2.46
C HIS A 173 -1.03 -11.04 3.07
N SER A 174 0.27 -11.33 3.05
CA SER A 174 0.84 -12.58 3.61
C SER A 174 0.57 -12.74 5.11
N LEU A 175 0.60 -11.64 5.88
CA LEU A 175 0.27 -11.65 7.29
C LEU A 175 -1.23 -11.86 7.54
N THR A 176 -2.07 -11.29 6.69
CA THR A 176 -3.54 -11.42 6.80
C THR A 176 -4.00 -12.83 6.47
N GLU A 177 -3.47 -13.42 5.38
CA GLU A 177 -3.75 -14.79 4.95
C GLU A 177 -2.95 -15.86 5.72
N ARG A 178 -2.14 -15.46 6.70
CA ARG A 178 -1.22 -16.35 7.47
C ARG A 178 -0.30 -17.20 6.58
N ARG A 179 0.01 -16.74 5.37
CA ARG A 179 0.92 -17.39 4.43
C ARG A 179 2.30 -16.74 4.49
N TYR A 180 3.10 -17.17 5.46
CA TYR A 180 4.41 -16.57 5.77
C TYR A 180 5.45 -16.66 4.66
N VAL A 181 5.24 -17.48 3.62
CA VAL A 181 6.13 -17.57 2.45
C VAL A 181 6.37 -16.21 1.80
N GLY A 182 5.33 -15.38 1.67
CA GLY A 182 5.49 -14.05 1.09
C GLY A 182 6.27 -13.09 1.98
N VAL A 183 6.15 -13.21 3.31
CA VAL A 183 6.96 -12.44 4.26
C VAL A 183 8.44 -12.80 4.12
N VAL A 184 8.76 -14.10 4.09
CA VAL A 184 10.14 -14.58 3.90
C VAL A 184 10.69 -14.11 2.56
N ALA A 185 9.90 -14.20 1.48
CA ALA A 185 10.32 -13.72 0.16
C ALA A 185 10.65 -12.22 0.16
N VAL A 186 9.82 -11.40 0.81
CA VAL A 186 10.07 -9.96 0.97
C VAL A 186 11.40 -9.72 1.71
N VAL A 187 11.59 -10.31 2.89
CA VAL A 187 12.80 -10.14 3.69
C VAL A 187 14.05 -10.56 2.92
N VAL A 188 14.03 -11.75 2.30
CA VAL A 188 15.15 -12.27 1.51
C VAL A 188 15.45 -11.37 0.32
N SER A 189 14.42 -10.92 -0.41
CA SER A 189 14.62 -10.00 -1.55
C SER A 189 15.15 -8.64 -1.13
N HIS A 190 14.78 -8.14 0.05
CA HIS A 190 15.32 -6.90 0.60
C HIS A 190 16.82 -7.06 0.86
N PHE A 191 17.25 -8.16 1.50
CA PHE A 191 18.66 -8.48 1.65
C PHE A 191 19.40 -8.61 0.32
N ILE A 192 18.80 -9.26 -0.69
CA ILE A 192 19.41 -9.41 -2.02
C ILE A 192 19.63 -8.05 -2.68
N VAL A 193 18.60 -7.20 -2.76
CA VAL A 193 18.70 -5.90 -3.44
C VAL A 193 19.62 -4.95 -2.68
N SER A 194 19.56 -4.92 -1.35
CA SER A 194 20.50 -4.13 -0.54
C SER A 194 21.94 -4.65 -0.68
N GLY A 195 22.16 -5.96 -0.65
CA GLY A 195 23.48 -6.56 -0.84
C GLY A 195 24.06 -6.29 -2.23
N LEU A 196 23.21 -6.24 -3.25
CA LEU A 196 23.60 -5.89 -4.62
C LEU A 196 24.22 -4.49 -4.71
N THR A 197 23.78 -3.55 -3.87
CA THR A 197 24.34 -2.18 -3.84
C THR A 197 25.80 -2.13 -3.41
N PHE A 198 26.32 -3.14 -2.70
CA PHE A 198 27.77 -3.21 -2.38
C PHE A 198 28.65 -3.39 -3.62
N LEU A 199 28.11 -3.96 -4.71
CA LEU A 199 28.84 -4.07 -5.98
C LEU A 199 29.14 -2.69 -6.60
N ASN A 200 28.41 -1.65 -6.18
CA ASN A 200 28.66 -0.27 -6.59
C ASN A 200 29.87 0.35 -5.88
N SER A 201 30.34 -0.25 -4.79
CA SER A 201 31.51 0.21 -4.04
C SER A 201 32.82 -0.44 -4.52
N LEU A 202 32.76 -1.41 -5.43
CA LEU A 202 33.93 -2.05 -6.02
C LEU A 202 34.67 -1.10 -6.97
N THR A 203 35.96 -1.35 -7.19
CA THR A 203 36.78 -0.60 -8.16
C THR A 203 37.28 -1.57 -9.24
N PRO A 204 36.71 -1.57 -10.46
CA PRO A 204 35.65 -0.68 -10.97
C PRO A 204 34.24 -1.07 -10.45
N PRO A 205 33.29 -0.12 -10.39
CA PRO A 205 31.93 -0.40 -9.93
C PRO A 205 31.11 -1.12 -11.01
N LEU A 206 30.24 -2.04 -10.58
CA LEU A 206 29.53 -2.96 -11.48
C LEU A 206 28.08 -2.54 -11.75
N TYR A 207 27.86 -1.29 -12.19
CA TYR A 207 26.51 -0.75 -12.43
C TYR A 207 25.71 -1.55 -13.46
N TYR A 208 26.39 -2.11 -14.47
CA TYR A 208 25.78 -2.96 -15.50
C TYR A 208 25.17 -4.25 -14.96
N ILE A 209 25.54 -4.68 -13.75
CA ILE A 209 24.95 -5.83 -13.07
C ILE A 209 23.91 -5.36 -12.05
N THR A 210 24.26 -4.35 -11.25
CA THR A 210 23.39 -3.85 -10.16
C THR A 210 22.04 -3.36 -10.69
N ILE A 211 22.02 -2.52 -11.72
CA ILE A 211 20.75 -1.96 -12.23
C ILE A 211 19.84 -3.05 -12.80
N PRO A 212 20.28 -3.89 -13.77
CA PRO A 212 19.38 -4.88 -14.35
C PRO A 212 18.86 -5.89 -13.32
N VAL A 213 19.71 -6.36 -12.40
CA VAL A 213 19.28 -7.32 -11.39
C VAL A 213 18.27 -6.70 -10.42
N ALA A 214 18.47 -5.45 -9.96
CA ALA A 214 17.50 -4.75 -9.12
C ALA A 214 16.14 -4.59 -9.82
N TYR A 215 16.15 -4.25 -11.11
CA TYR A 215 14.91 -4.07 -11.89
C TYR A 215 14.23 -5.40 -12.23
N VAL A 216 14.99 -6.49 -12.44
CA VAL A 216 14.41 -7.84 -12.58
C VAL A 216 13.69 -8.25 -11.29
N VAL A 217 14.31 -8.04 -10.13
CA VAL A 217 13.65 -8.29 -8.83
C VAL A 217 12.40 -7.42 -8.69
N LEU A 218 12.48 -6.13 -9.04
CA LEU A 218 11.32 -5.24 -9.04
C LEU A 218 10.18 -5.77 -9.92
N ILE A 219 10.46 -6.20 -11.16
CA ILE A 219 9.44 -6.74 -12.07
C ILE A 219 8.80 -8.00 -11.48
N ILE A 220 9.59 -8.91 -10.91
CA ILE A 220 9.07 -10.13 -10.27
C ILE A 220 8.12 -9.77 -9.13
N PHE A 221 8.52 -8.85 -8.24
CA PHE A 221 7.70 -8.45 -7.10
C PHE A 221 6.49 -7.60 -7.50
N ALA A 222 6.58 -6.82 -8.58
CA ALA A 222 5.45 -6.09 -9.16
C ALA A 222 4.41 -7.04 -9.78
N ILE A 223 4.84 -8.08 -10.49
CA ILE A 223 3.93 -9.11 -11.01
C ILE A 223 3.28 -9.85 -9.84
N LEU A 224 4.05 -10.22 -8.81
CA LEU A 224 3.52 -10.90 -7.63
C LEU A 224 2.51 -10.04 -6.87
N SER A 225 2.79 -8.76 -6.63
CA SER A 225 1.87 -7.85 -5.95
C SER A 225 0.59 -7.65 -6.78
N PHE A 226 0.71 -7.51 -8.11
CA PHE A 226 -0.43 -7.42 -9.02
C PHE A 226 -1.33 -8.65 -8.95
N ARG A 227 -0.75 -9.87 -8.92
CA ARG A 227 -1.53 -11.11 -8.78
C ARG A 227 -2.21 -11.22 -7.43
N ILE A 228 -1.54 -10.81 -6.36
CA ILE A 228 -2.07 -10.81 -5.00
C ILE A 228 -3.26 -9.85 -4.87
N ALA A 229 -3.19 -8.67 -5.50
CA ALA A 229 -4.29 -7.70 -5.54
C ALA A 229 -5.45 -8.10 -6.47
N GLY A 230 -5.53 -9.37 -6.91
CA GLY A 230 -6.61 -9.88 -7.77
C GLY A 230 -6.41 -9.65 -9.28
N GLY A 231 -5.25 -9.15 -9.71
CA GLY A 231 -4.93 -8.90 -11.10
C GLY A 231 -4.81 -10.19 -11.93
N SER A 232 -5.38 -10.18 -13.14
CA SER A 232 -5.24 -11.27 -14.11
C SER A 232 -4.98 -10.75 -15.53
N ILE A 233 -4.37 -11.58 -16.38
CA ILE A 233 -4.12 -11.24 -17.79
C ILE A 233 -5.45 -11.01 -18.53
N ALA A 234 -6.48 -11.79 -18.20
CA ALA A 234 -7.83 -11.60 -18.72
C ALA A 234 -8.41 -10.24 -18.31
N GLY A 235 -8.22 -9.83 -17.05
CA GLY A 235 -8.63 -8.51 -16.56
C GLY A 235 -7.88 -7.37 -17.26
N LEU A 236 -6.58 -7.54 -17.53
CA LEU A 236 -5.78 -6.55 -18.27
C LEU A 236 -6.24 -6.45 -19.73
N SER A 237 -6.50 -7.58 -20.38
CA SER A 237 -7.07 -7.61 -21.74
C SER A 237 -8.44 -6.94 -21.77
N ALA A 238 -9.30 -7.22 -20.79
CA ALA A 238 -10.62 -6.61 -20.70
C ALA A 238 -10.57 -5.09 -20.43
N ALA A 239 -9.60 -4.62 -19.64
CA ALA A 239 -9.36 -3.20 -19.41
C ALA A 239 -8.88 -2.50 -20.68
N ALA A 240 -8.01 -3.15 -21.47
CA ALA A 240 -7.53 -2.61 -22.75
C ALA A 240 -8.63 -2.54 -23.83
N THR A 241 -9.63 -3.43 -23.77
CA THR A 241 -10.74 -3.45 -24.74
C THR A 241 -11.99 -2.69 -24.30
N ARG A 242 -12.06 -2.17 -23.06
CA ARG A 242 -13.20 -1.37 -22.62
C ARG A 242 -13.25 -0.05 -23.40
N LYS A 243 -14.25 0.11 -24.27
CA LYS A 243 -14.65 1.43 -24.77
C LYS A 243 -15.10 2.30 -23.58
N PRO A 244 -14.77 3.60 -23.56
CA PRO A 244 -15.30 4.51 -22.55
C PRO A 244 -16.84 4.47 -22.58
N PRO A 245 -17.54 4.66 -21.44
CA PRO A 245 -19.00 4.64 -21.44
C PRO A 245 -19.50 5.75 -22.38
N THR A 246 -20.13 5.37 -23.48
CA THR A 246 -20.90 6.30 -24.31
C THR A 246 -22.13 6.66 -23.51
N THR A 247 -22.18 7.91 -23.03
CA THR A 247 -23.35 8.65 -22.51
C THR A 247 -24.37 7.86 -21.70
N LEU A 248 -24.51 8.22 -20.42
CA LEU A 248 -25.72 7.96 -19.63
C LEU A 248 -26.92 8.47 -20.45
N GLU A 249 -27.66 7.57 -21.10
CA GLU A 249 -29.04 7.86 -21.46
C GLU A 249 -29.76 8.06 -20.14
N VAL A 250 -29.98 9.34 -19.82
CA VAL A 250 -31.00 9.76 -18.87
C VAL A 250 -32.29 9.28 -19.50
N ASP A 251 -32.79 8.15 -19.01
CA ASP A 251 -34.14 7.70 -19.29
C ASP A 251 -35.07 8.77 -18.69
N ALA A 252 -35.39 9.77 -19.51
CA ALA A 252 -36.40 10.76 -19.21
C ALA A 252 -37.74 10.03 -19.31
N GLY A 253 -38.09 9.35 -18.21
CA GLY A 253 -39.43 8.85 -17.96
C GLY A 253 -40.40 10.01 -18.16
N ASP A 254 -41.26 9.85 -19.15
CA ASP A 254 -42.33 10.75 -19.51
C ASP A 254 -43.33 10.85 -18.35
N ASP A 255 -43.15 11.83 -17.46
CA ASP A 255 -44.14 12.23 -16.45
C ASP A 255 -45.34 12.90 -17.15
N SER A 256 -46.13 12.11 -17.87
CA SER A 256 -47.50 12.47 -18.25
C SER A 256 -48.46 11.98 -17.17
N ALA A 257 -48.57 12.78 -16.11
CA ALA A 257 -49.61 12.65 -15.10
C ALA A 257 -50.99 12.88 -15.76
N THR A 258 -51.66 11.79 -16.14
CA THR A 258 -53.10 11.77 -16.33
C THR A 258 -53.74 11.66 -14.94
N VAL A 259 -54.32 12.78 -14.50
CA VAL A 259 -55.15 12.85 -13.30
C VAL A 259 -56.47 12.15 -13.64
N ASP A 260 -56.60 10.89 -13.23
CA ASP A 260 -57.90 10.23 -13.11
C ASP A 260 -58.29 10.16 -11.63
N ASN A 261 -59.33 10.94 -11.31
CA ASN A 261 -60.07 10.88 -10.06
C ASN A 261 -60.85 9.56 -10.01
N ASP A 262 -60.55 8.69 -9.05
CA ASP A 262 -61.55 7.73 -8.56
C ASP A 262 -61.39 7.47 -7.06
N ASP A 263 -62.14 8.27 -6.30
CA ASP A 263 -62.46 8.09 -4.89
C ASP A 263 -63.46 6.93 -4.76
N GLY A 264 -63.13 5.84 -4.06
CA GLY A 264 -64.18 4.87 -3.67
C GLY A 264 -63.81 3.47 -3.16
N GLY A 265 -62.54 3.04 -3.19
CA GLY A 265 -62.23 1.60 -3.02
C GLY A 265 -61.66 1.11 -1.69
N PHE A 266 -61.01 1.95 -0.89
CA PHE A 266 -60.01 1.44 0.06
C PHE A 266 -60.37 1.48 1.56
N ARG A 267 -61.51 2.06 1.93
CA ARG A 267 -61.90 2.20 3.35
C ARG A 267 -62.69 1.03 3.95
N GLN A 268 -63.10 0.03 3.15
CA GLN A 268 -63.93 -1.08 3.63
C GLN A 268 -63.15 -2.37 3.97
N ARG A 269 -61.85 -2.47 3.64
CA ARG A 269 -61.05 -3.70 3.88
C ARG A 269 -60.23 -3.71 5.18
N GLN A 270 -60.15 -2.60 5.91
CA GLN A 270 -59.40 -2.54 7.18
C GLN A 270 -60.27 -2.71 8.44
N MET A 271 -61.59 -2.57 8.36
CA MET A 271 -62.47 -2.77 9.53
C MET A 271 -62.97 -4.20 9.74
N SER A 272 -62.82 -5.10 8.75
CA SER A 272 -63.28 -6.50 8.86
C SER A 272 -62.23 -7.47 9.44
N ARG A 273 -60.99 -7.03 9.65
CA ARG A 273 -59.88 -7.91 10.10
C ARG A 273 -59.56 -7.83 11.60
N ASN A 274 -60.10 -6.85 12.32
CA ASN A 274 -59.83 -6.63 13.75
C ASN A 274 -60.95 -7.14 14.68
N ALA A 275 -61.93 -7.90 14.17
CA ALA A 275 -63.09 -8.37 14.93
C ALA A 275 -63.15 -9.90 15.10
N SER A 276 -62.03 -10.62 14.90
CA SER A 276 -62.05 -12.11 14.89
C SER A 276 -61.05 -12.79 15.83
N ASP A 277 -60.18 -12.04 16.52
CA ASP A 277 -59.18 -12.63 17.44
C ASP A 277 -59.37 -12.11 18.88
N GLU A 278 -60.52 -12.40 19.46
CA GLU A 278 -60.70 -12.46 20.92
C GLU A 278 -61.73 -13.54 21.22
N VAL A 279 -61.30 -14.67 21.81
CA VAL A 279 -62.01 -15.51 22.81
C VAL A 279 -61.18 -16.79 23.13
N VAL A 280 -60.55 -16.76 24.33
CA VAL A 280 -60.35 -17.87 25.33
C VAL A 280 -59.27 -18.94 25.02
N ASP A 281 -58.29 -19.25 25.89
CA ASP A 281 -58.42 -19.84 27.25
C ASP A 281 -57.13 -19.67 28.13
N PRO A 282 -57.21 -19.26 29.42
CA PRO A 282 -56.06 -19.03 30.28
C PRO A 282 -55.81 -20.18 31.27
N ASP A 283 -55.31 -21.34 30.84
CA ASP A 283 -54.86 -22.38 31.81
C ASP A 283 -53.67 -23.27 31.38
N SER A 284 -52.82 -22.82 30.45
CA SER A 284 -51.64 -23.60 30.02
C SER A 284 -50.30 -23.21 30.67
N ARG A 285 -50.29 -22.24 31.59
CA ARG A 285 -49.08 -21.81 32.33
C ARG A 285 -48.85 -22.62 33.61
N ARG A 286 -48.64 -23.93 33.50
CA ARG A 286 -48.15 -24.69 34.66
C ARG A 286 -47.31 -25.94 34.41
N ASN A 287 -46.78 -26.16 33.20
CA ASN A 287 -46.02 -27.40 32.97
C ASN A 287 -44.83 -27.32 31.99
N ARG A 288 -44.02 -26.26 32.08
CA ARG A 288 -42.72 -26.18 31.37
C ARG A 288 -41.59 -25.64 32.25
N SER A 289 -41.43 -26.22 33.45
CA SER A 289 -40.22 -26.08 34.25
C SER A 289 -39.69 -27.47 34.66
N SER A 290 -39.28 -28.29 33.68
CA SER A 290 -38.44 -29.48 33.89
C SER A 290 -38.05 -30.05 32.52
N ALA A 291 -37.04 -29.44 31.89
CA ALA A 291 -36.29 -30.04 30.79
C ALA A 291 -34.99 -29.23 30.60
N ALA A 292 -34.14 -29.25 31.62
CA ALA A 292 -32.77 -28.76 31.57
C ALA A 292 -31.89 -29.75 32.34
N MET A 293 -31.55 -30.86 31.68
CA MET A 293 -30.40 -31.69 32.00
C MET A 293 -30.30 -32.77 30.93
N LEU A 294 -29.36 -32.58 30.00
CA LEU A 294 -28.40 -33.55 29.45
C LEU A 294 -27.60 -32.85 28.33
#